data_AF-A0A9P3N814-F1
#
_entry.id   AF-A0A9P3N814-F1
#
_cell.length_a   1.000
_cell.length_b   1.000
_cell.length_c   1.000
_cell.angle_alpha   90.00
_cell.angle_beta   90.00
_cell.angle_gamma   90.00
#
_symmetry.space_group_name_H-M   'P 1'
#
loop_
_entity.id
_entity.type
_entity.pdbx_description
1 polymer ?
#
loop_
_entity_poly.entity_id
_entity_poly.type
_entity_poly.pdbx_seq_one_letter_code
_entity_poly.pdbx_strand_id
1 'polypeptide(L)'
;MNLAGDWLSPRDANGHGTWCAGAAAGNRGVPMAGGKASGMAPAARLAMYKVFWMNKDGDTFADESDIIAAVNQAVADGVDVISLSLGGVNPMDTYFDDIAFLNANLAGVFVAFAAGNDGPPQGFRTLDNYAPFYLTVGATPLPEGA
;
A
#
# COMPACT_ATOMS: atom_id res chain seq x y z
N MET A 1 15.00 17.48 -0.38
CA MET A 1 15.10 16.14 -0.99
C MET A 1 15.91 16.22 -2.28
N ASN A 2 16.88 15.32 -2.46
CA ASN A 2 17.65 15.18 -3.69
C ASN A 2 17.09 13.98 -4.47
N LEU A 3 16.19 14.24 -5.42
CA LEU A 3 15.36 13.26 -6.13
C LEU A 3 16.04 12.64 -7.35
N ALA A 4 17.35 12.40 -7.28
CA ALA A 4 18.02 11.74 -8.41
C ALA A 4 17.48 10.31 -8.56
N GLY A 5 16.63 10.09 -9.57
CA GLY A 5 15.93 8.81 -9.79
C GLY A 5 14.42 8.88 -9.58
N ASP A 6 13.87 10.01 -9.13
CA ASP A 6 12.44 10.17 -8.87
C ASP A 6 11.86 11.49 -9.41
N TRP A 7 10.54 11.64 -9.36
CA TRP A 7 9.78 12.76 -9.91
C TRP A 7 8.92 13.41 -8.84
N LEU A 8 8.93 14.75 -8.73
CA LEU A 8 7.98 15.54 -7.94
C LEU A 8 6.58 15.50 -8.56
N SER A 9 6.00 14.32 -8.63
CA SER A 9 4.70 14.03 -9.20
C SER A 9 4.24 12.64 -8.74
N PRO A 10 2.97 12.28 -8.97
CA PRO A 10 2.48 10.93 -8.70
C PRO A 10 3.09 9.83 -9.59
N ARG A 11 4.02 10.16 -10.51
CA ARG A 11 4.70 9.16 -11.35
C ARG A 11 5.48 8.17 -10.48
N ASP A 12 5.22 6.89 -10.72
CA ASP A 12 5.94 5.79 -10.10
C ASP A 12 7.32 5.62 -10.73
N ALA A 13 8.37 5.73 -9.91
CA ALA A 13 9.76 5.52 -10.32
C ALA A 13 10.29 4.14 -9.92
N ASN A 14 9.59 3.42 -9.04
CA ASN A 14 10.03 2.12 -8.50
C ASN A 14 9.31 0.95 -9.20
N GLY A 15 8.00 1.07 -9.44
CA GLY A 15 7.16 0.03 -10.03
C GLY A 15 6.25 -0.68 -9.03
N HIS A 16 6.57 -0.65 -7.73
CA HIS A 16 5.76 -1.27 -6.68
C HIS A 16 4.32 -0.74 -6.65
N GLY A 17 4.15 0.59 -6.70
CA GLY A 17 2.82 1.22 -6.70
C GLY A 17 1.99 0.83 -7.94
N THR A 18 2.62 0.78 -9.12
CA THR A 18 1.99 0.34 -10.37
C THR A 18 1.55 -1.12 -10.30
N TRP A 19 2.38 -1.99 -9.71
CA TRP A 19 2.05 -3.41 -9.53
C TRP A 19 0.83 -3.59 -8.60
N CYS A 20 0.84 -2.93 -7.43
CA CYS A 20 -0.27 -2.97 -6.47
C CYS A 20 -1.58 -2.44 -7.10
N ALA A 21 -1.52 -1.30 -7.78
CA ALA A 21 -2.69 -0.70 -8.44
C ALA A 21 -3.24 -1.62 -9.55
N GLY A 22 -2.36 -2.26 -10.31
CA GLY A 22 -2.73 -3.24 -11.33
C GLY A 22 -3.41 -4.49 -10.74
N ALA A 23 -2.89 -5.03 -9.65
CA ALA A 23 -3.49 -6.16 -8.94
C ALA A 23 -4.88 -5.81 -8.36
N ALA A 24 -5.05 -4.59 -7.83
CA ALA A 24 -6.32 -4.15 -7.25
C ALA A 24 -7.38 -3.85 -8.33
N ALA A 25 -7.07 -3.01 -9.32
CA ALA A 25 -8.06 -2.46 -10.24
C ALA A 25 -7.57 -2.34 -11.70
N GLY A 26 -6.55 -3.10 -12.09
CA GLY A 26 -6.09 -3.15 -13.48
C GLY A 26 -7.22 -3.53 -14.44
N ASN A 27 -7.23 -2.89 -15.62
CA ASN A 27 -8.24 -3.10 -16.65
C ASN A 27 -8.42 -4.59 -17.00
N ARG A 28 -9.64 -4.95 -17.39
CA ARG A 28 -9.99 -6.33 -17.70
C ARG A 28 -9.29 -6.80 -18.97
N GLY A 29 -8.64 -7.96 -18.88
CA GLY A 29 -8.14 -8.71 -20.03
C GLY A 29 -6.94 -8.06 -20.74
N VAL A 30 -6.13 -7.29 -20.02
CA VAL A 30 -4.92 -6.65 -20.55
C VAL A 30 -3.91 -7.72 -20.97
N PRO A 31 -3.40 -7.71 -22.22
CA PRO A 31 -2.39 -8.67 -22.65
C PRO A 31 -1.11 -8.59 -21.81
N MET A 32 -0.62 -9.73 -21.34
CA MET A 32 0.61 -9.89 -20.56
C MET A 32 1.37 -11.12 -21.04
N ALA A 33 2.66 -11.22 -20.69
CA ALA A 33 3.42 -12.45 -20.93
C ALA A 33 2.73 -13.62 -20.19
N GLY A 34 2.34 -14.66 -20.93
CA GLY A 34 1.63 -15.82 -20.37
C GLY A 34 0.10 -15.72 -20.37
N GLY A 35 -0.51 -14.65 -20.89
CA GLY A 35 -1.97 -14.60 -21.09
C GLY A 35 -2.57 -13.21 -21.01
N LYS A 36 -3.67 -13.10 -20.26
CA LYS A 36 -4.36 -11.84 -19.99
C LYS A 36 -4.47 -11.64 -18.49
N ALA A 37 -4.18 -10.43 -18.01
CA ALA A 37 -4.34 -10.06 -16.61
C ALA A 37 -5.55 -9.14 -16.42
N SER A 38 -6.10 -9.13 -15.20
CA SER A 38 -7.11 -8.18 -14.72
C SER A 38 -6.86 -7.94 -13.25
N GLY A 39 -7.18 -6.75 -12.74
CA GLY A 39 -7.24 -6.55 -11.30
C GLY A 39 -8.43 -7.27 -10.67
N MET A 40 -8.48 -7.31 -9.33
CA MET A 40 -9.61 -7.87 -8.59
C MET A 40 -10.93 -7.11 -8.87
N ALA A 41 -10.85 -5.79 -9.05
CA ALA A 41 -11.99 -4.93 -9.37
C ALA A 41 -11.71 -4.06 -10.62
N PRO A 42 -11.74 -4.60 -11.85
CA PRO A 42 -11.34 -3.88 -13.07
C PRO A 42 -12.21 -2.67 -13.45
N ALA A 43 -13.37 -2.51 -12.82
CA ALA A 43 -14.27 -1.38 -13.04
C ALA A 43 -14.13 -0.29 -11.97
N ALA A 44 -13.34 -0.54 -10.92
CA ALA A 44 -13.04 0.45 -9.90
C ALA A 44 -12.17 1.57 -10.48
N ARG A 45 -12.28 2.76 -9.88
CA ARG A 45 -11.41 3.90 -10.22
C ARG A 45 -10.20 3.89 -9.31
N LEU A 46 -9.06 4.34 -9.82
CA LEU A 46 -7.83 4.50 -9.06
C LEU A 46 -7.61 5.97 -8.73
N ALA A 47 -7.37 6.27 -7.46
CA ALA A 47 -6.79 7.53 -6.98
C ALA A 47 -5.41 7.21 -6.39
N MET A 48 -4.37 7.92 -6.85
CA MET A 48 -2.98 7.60 -6.51
C MET A 48 -2.40 8.67 -5.58
N TYR A 49 -2.02 8.24 -4.37
CA TYR A 49 -1.34 9.06 -3.38
C TYR A 49 0.07 8.50 -3.17
N LYS A 50 1.07 9.18 -3.71
CA LYS A 50 2.46 8.74 -3.64
C LYS A 50 3.10 9.25 -2.35
N VAL A 51 3.57 8.31 -1.52
CA VAL A 51 4.21 8.60 -0.22
C VAL A 51 5.64 8.06 -0.12
N PHE A 52 6.00 7.08 -0.96
CA PHE A 52 7.37 6.58 -1.08
C PHE A 52 8.12 7.32 -2.18
N TRP A 53 9.35 7.69 -1.86
CA TRP A 53 10.29 8.38 -2.72
C TRP A 53 11.58 7.58 -2.86
N MET A 54 12.25 7.71 -3.99
CA MET A 54 13.55 7.07 -4.25
C MET A 54 14.71 8.06 -4.06
N ASN A 55 15.73 7.65 -3.31
CA ASN A 55 16.97 8.42 -3.17
C ASN A 55 17.94 8.14 -4.34
N LYS A 56 19.04 8.90 -4.41
CA LYS A 56 20.09 8.75 -5.44
C LYS A 56 20.79 7.38 -5.47
N ASP A 57 20.71 6.63 -4.38
CA ASP A 57 21.36 5.35 -4.18
C ASP A 57 20.41 4.18 -4.51
N GLY A 58 19.14 4.48 -4.85
CA GLY A 58 18.11 3.51 -5.24
C GLY A 58 17.21 3.06 -4.09
N ASP A 59 17.43 3.54 -2.86
CA ASP A 59 16.62 3.16 -1.71
C ASP A 59 15.29 3.92 -1.70
N THR A 60 14.24 3.24 -1.25
CA THR A 60 12.91 3.84 -1.07
C THR A 60 12.68 4.25 0.38
N PHE A 61 12.09 5.41 0.60
CA PHE A 61 11.75 5.93 1.93
C PHE A 61 10.40 6.65 1.89
N ALA A 62 9.72 6.72 3.03
CA ALA A 62 8.51 7.50 3.24
C ALA A 62 8.55 8.10 4.64
N ASP A 63 8.13 9.35 4.77
CA ASP A 63 7.93 9.98 6.08
C ASP A 63 6.52 9.68 6.57
N GLU A 64 6.35 9.41 7.87
CA GLU A 64 5.04 9.13 8.48
C GLU A 64 4.04 10.27 8.23
N SER A 65 4.52 11.52 8.22
CA SER A 65 3.70 12.69 7.90
C SER A 65 3.14 12.67 6.49
N ASP A 66 3.88 12.14 5.51
CA ASP A 66 3.41 12.01 4.13
C ASP A 66 2.30 10.95 4.03
N ILE A 67 2.43 9.86 4.80
CA ILE A 67 1.42 8.81 4.90
C ILE A 67 0.13 9.37 5.52
N ILE A 68 0.23 10.05 6.67
CA ILE A 68 -0.91 10.68 7.34
C ILE A 68 -1.60 11.69 6.43
N ALA A 69 -0.82 12.53 5.74
CA ALA A 69 -1.37 13.52 4.80
C ALA A 69 -2.09 12.85 3.63
N ALA A 70 -1.53 11.78 3.06
CA ALA A 70 -2.16 11.02 1.99
C ALA A 70 -3.48 10.36 2.41
N VAL A 71 -3.53 9.77 3.61
CA VAL A 71 -4.76 9.17 4.15
C VAL A 71 -5.85 10.22 4.35
N ASN A 72 -5.51 11.34 4.99
CA ASN A 72 -6.45 12.43 5.20
C ASN A 72 -6.96 13.00 3.88
N GLN A 73 -6.09 13.16 2.88
CA GLN A 73 -6.49 13.63 1.55
C GLN A 73 -7.38 12.60 0.84
N ALA A 74 -7.07 11.31 0.92
CA ALA A 74 -7.89 10.25 0.33
C ALA A 74 -9.31 10.23 0.92
N VAL A 75 -9.43 10.36 2.24
CA VAL A 75 -10.73 10.48 2.92
C VAL A 75 -11.46 11.74 2.45
N ALA A 76 -10.78 12.88 2.36
CA ALA A 76 -11.37 14.14 1.91
C ALA A 76 -11.84 14.09 0.44
N ASP A 77 -11.12 13.36 -0.42
CA ASP A 77 -11.48 13.13 -1.82
C ASP A 77 -12.63 12.12 -1.98
N GLY A 78 -13.05 11.46 -0.89
CA GLY A 78 -14.20 10.56 -0.86
C GLY A 78 -13.91 9.18 -1.46
N VAL A 79 -12.71 8.63 -1.25
CA VAL A 79 -12.41 7.26 -1.68
C VAL A 79 -13.19 6.24 -0.84
N ASP A 80 -13.60 5.12 -1.45
CA ASP A 80 -14.30 4.04 -0.75
C ASP A 80 -13.33 3.07 -0.04
N VAL A 81 -12.14 2.87 -0.62
CA VAL A 81 -11.14 1.89 -0.18
C VAL A 81 -9.74 2.50 -0.25
N ILE A 82 -8.95 2.30 0.81
CA ILE A 82 -7.52 2.60 0.86
C ILE A 82 -6.76 1.27 0.95
N SER A 83 -5.84 1.04 0.01
CA SER A 83 -5.00 -0.17 -0.05
C SER A 83 -3.54 0.20 0.18
N LEU A 84 -2.95 -0.31 1.27
CA LEU A 84 -1.61 0.04 1.73
C LEU A 84 -0.73 -1.19 1.77
N SER A 85 0.11 -1.33 0.76
CA SER A 85 1.17 -2.34 0.72
C SER A 85 2.47 -1.73 1.24
N LEU A 86 2.44 -1.26 2.48
CA LEU A 86 3.60 -0.68 3.17
C LEU A 86 3.75 -1.33 4.55
N GLY A 87 4.87 -1.05 5.23
CA GLY A 87 5.26 -1.67 6.49
C GLY A 87 6.57 -1.08 6.98
N GLY A 88 7.19 -1.69 7.99
CA GLY A 88 8.46 -1.22 8.56
C GLY A 88 8.34 -0.23 9.72
N VAL A 89 7.14 -0.03 10.25
CA VAL A 89 6.96 0.58 11.57
C VAL A 89 7.23 -0.47 12.64
N ASN A 90 8.22 -0.21 13.49
CA ASN A 90 8.43 -0.98 14.71
C ASN A 90 7.09 -1.02 15.49
N PRO A 91 6.59 -2.19 15.91
CA PRO A 91 5.29 -2.35 16.58
C PRO A 91 5.20 -1.65 17.96
N MET A 92 6.18 -0.81 18.32
CA MET A 92 6.16 0.02 19.52
C MET A 92 6.05 1.53 19.21
N ASP A 93 6.15 1.94 17.94
CA ASP A 93 6.21 3.36 17.53
C ASP A 93 4.88 3.87 16.89
N THR A 94 3.88 3.00 16.69
CA THR A 94 2.68 3.21 15.85
C THR A 94 1.52 4.00 16.48
N TYR A 95 1.76 5.19 17.04
CA TYR A 95 0.67 5.95 17.67
C TYR A 95 0.03 7.04 16.80
N PHE A 96 0.73 7.63 15.83
CA PHE A 96 0.22 8.82 15.12
C PHE A 96 -0.44 8.49 13.79
N ASP A 97 0.13 7.57 13.00
CA ASP A 97 -0.49 7.02 11.80
C ASP A 97 -1.78 6.23 12.06
N ASP A 98 -1.81 5.44 13.14
CA ASP A 98 -2.99 4.67 13.57
C ASP A 98 -4.23 5.54 13.82
N ILE A 99 -4.07 6.78 14.30
CA ILE A 99 -5.19 7.71 14.46
C ILE A 99 -5.77 8.12 13.09
N ALA A 100 -4.92 8.33 12.09
CA ALA A 100 -5.38 8.67 10.74
C ALA A 100 -6.18 7.53 10.12
N PHE A 101 -5.72 6.28 10.29
CA PHE A 101 -6.42 5.09 9.81
C PHE A 101 -7.73 4.84 10.58
N LEU A 102 -7.75 5.05 11.90
CA LEU A 102 -8.98 5.00 12.70
C LEU A 102 -9.99 6.03 12.20
N ASN A 103 -9.56 7.27 11.95
CA ASN A 103 -10.45 8.31 11.43
C ASN A 103 -10.98 7.98 10.03
N ALA A 104 -10.15 7.40 9.16
CA ALA A 104 -10.59 6.90 7.85
C ALA A 104 -11.68 5.82 8.00
N ASN A 105 -11.48 4.86 8.91
CA ASN A 105 -12.47 3.82 9.20
C ASN A 105 -13.78 4.42 9.75
N LEU A 106 -13.69 5.36 10.70
CA LEU A 106 -14.86 6.06 11.25
C LEU A 106 -15.59 6.92 10.21
N ALA A 107 -14.88 7.41 9.19
CA ALA A 107 -15.46 8.09 8.04
C ALA A 107 -16.10 7.14 7.02
N GLY A 108 -16.06 5.82 7.25
CA GLY A 108 -16.65 4.80 6.39
C GLY A 108 -15.74 4.31 5.27
N VAL A 109 -14.45 4.67 5.28
CA VAL A 109 -13.47 4.20 4.30
C VAL A 109 -12.88 2.86 4.74
N PHE A 110 -12.92 1.86 3.86
CA PHE A 110 -12.31 0.56 4.16
C PHE A 110 -10.79 0.61 3.97
N VAL A 111 -10.03 0.24 4.99
CA VAL A 111 -8.55 0.27 4.96
C VAL A 111 -8.02 -1.17 4.98
N ALA A 112 -7.17 -1.51 4.00
CA ALA A 112 -6.46 -2.78 3.91
C ALA A 112 -4.95 -2.56 3.96
N PHE A 113 -4.27 -3.33 4.79
CA PHE A 113 -2.84 -3.23 5.04
C PHE A 113 -2.13 -4.57 4.86
N ALA A 114 -0.90 -4.56 4.33
CA ALA A 114 -0.05 -5.73 4.35
C ALA A 114 0.37 -6.12 5.79
N ALA A 115 0.48 -7.42 6.07
CA ALA A 115 0.95 -7.91 7.36
C ALA A 115 2.44 -7.64 7.66
N GLY A 116 3.23 -7.37 6.61
CA GLY A 116 4.69 -7.33 6.67
C GLY A 116 5.32 -8.64 6.14
N ASN A 117 6.60 -8.57 5.78
CA ASN A 117 7.35 -9.67 5.15
C ASN A 117 8.49 -10.21 6.01
N ASP A 118 8.57 -9.81 7.28
CA ASP A 118 9.65 -10.22 8.21
C ASP A 118 9.42 -11.62 8.82
N GLY A 119 8.34 -12.30 8.42
CA GLY A 119 8.09 -13.69 8.80
C GLY A 119 8.69 -14.70 7.81
N PRO A 120 9.02 -15.93 8.24
CA PRO A 120 9.19 -16.39 9.62
C PRO A 120 10.70 -16.57 9.94
N PRO A 121 11.30 -15.88 10.93
CA PRO A 121 12.16 -16.67 11.83
C PRO A 121 12.28 -16.20 13.30
N GLN A 122 12.19 -17.19 14.21
CA GLN A 122 12.47 -17.20 15.65
C GLN A 122 11.56 -16.45 16.65
N GLY A 123 10.47 -15.79 16.24
CA GLY A 123 9.59 -15.09 17.19
C GLY A 123 8.12 -14.98 16.78
N PHE A 124 7.22 -14.88 17.77
CA PHE A 124 5.76 -14.86 17.60
C PHE A 124 5.17 -13.46 17.29
N ARG A 125 5.96 -12.47 16.84
CA ARG A 125 5.51 -11.07 16.71
C ARG A 125 6.24 -10.33 15.57
N THR A 126 5.96 -10.70 14.32
CA THR A 126 6.55 -10.08 13.13
C THR A 126 5.52 -9.32 12.28
N LEU A 127 4.36 -8.98 12.85
CA LEU A 127 3.35 -8.17 12.17
C LEU A 127 3.73 -6.70 12.28
N ASP A 128 3.74 -6.01 11.15
CA ASP A 128 3.94 -4.55 11.10
C ASP A 128 2.65 -3.82 11.48
N ASN A 129 1.50 -4.32 11.00
CA ASN A 129 0.21 -3.64 11.08
C ASN A 129 -0.82 -4.55 11.75
N TYR A 130 -1.28 -4.18 12.95
CA TYR A 130 -2.13 -5.05 13.79
C TYR A 130 -3.27 -4.31 14.50
N ALA A 131 -3.52 -3.05 14.17
CA ALA A 131 -4.59 -2.30 14.78
C ALA A 131 -5.97 -2.86 14.36
N PRO A 132 -6.98 -2.82 15.25
CA PRO A 132 -8.24 -3.53 15.06
C PRO A 132 -9.20 -2.88 14.04
N PHE A 133 -8.88 -1.68 13.56
CA PHE A 133 -9.75 -0.86 12.71
C PHE A 133 -9.37 -0.88 11.22
N TYR A 134 -8.40 -1.70 10.82
CA TYR A 134 -8.10 -2.02 9.43
C TYR A 134 -7.97 -3.53 9.22
N LEU A 135 -8.04 -3.96 7.97
CA LEU A 135 -7.81 -5.34 7.60
C LEU A 135 -6.31 -5.58 7.38
N THR A 136 -5.70 -6.44 8.20
CA THR A 136 -4.33 -6.93 7.98
C THR A 136 -4.33 -8.17 7.09
N VAL A 137 -3.56 -8.15 6.00
CA VAL A 137 -3.54 -9.19 4.96
C VAL A 137 -2.18 -9.90 4.90
N GLY A 138 -2.18 -11.21 5.15
CA GLY A 138 -1.02 -12.09 4.94
C GLY A 138 -0.94 -12.63 3.51
N ALA A 139 0.18 -13.29 3.18
CA ALA A 139 0.42 -13.89 1.87
C ALA A 139 0.48 -15.43 1.94
N THR A 140 -0.05 -16.08 0.91
CA THR A 140 0.11 -17.53 0.68
C THR A 140 0.61 -17.76 -0.75
N PRO A 141 1.36 -18.84 -1.02
CA PRO A 141 1.65 -19.25 -2.38
C PRO A 141 0.34 -19.59 -3.13
N LEU A 142 0.38 -19.52 -4.46
CA LEU A 142 -0.69 -20.06 -5.28
C LEU A 142 -0.78 -21.58 -5.07
N PRO A 143 -1.98 -22.18 -5.22
CA PRO A 143 -2.10 -23.63 -5.30
C PRO A 143 -1.19 -24.17 -6.42
N GLU A 144 -0.58 -25.34 -6.18
CA GLU A 144 0.24 -26.00 -7.21
C GLU A 144 -0.61 -26.23 -8.49
N GLY A 145 -0.13 -25.74 -9.63
CA GLY A 145 -0.77 -25.94 -10.94
C GLY A 145 -1.78 -24.87 -11.38
N ALA A 146 -1.82 -23.71 -10.72
CA ALA A 146 -2.57 -22.52 -11.17
C ALA A 146 -1.93 -21.81 -12.37
#